data_AF-A0A8K0UKT1-F1
#
_entry.id   AF-A0A8K0UKT1-F1
#
_cell.length_a   1.000
_cell.length_b   1.000
_cell.length_c   1.000
_cell.angle_alpha   90.00
_cell.angle_beta   90.00
_cell.angle_gamma   90.00
#
_symmetry.space_group_name_H-M   'P 1'
#
loop_
_entity.id
_entity.type
_entity.pdbx_description
1 polymer ?
#
loop_
_entity_poly.entity_id
_entity_poly.type
_entity_poly.pdbx_seq_one_letter_code
_entity_poly.pdbx_strand_id
1 'polypeptide(L)'
;LQRTWTSTVYACFKTEVTAHETPSGRRYHRFTCAAKDCGGSINRYLDTGNAKSTSNLRRHVQSCKGWGHGEEVLMRLDNMQNAQEACEKLVAFKYTGDICELLGTGNGKPTYSARSHTRYEIR
;
A
#
# COMPACT_ATOMS: atom_id res chain seq x y z
N LEU A 1 -2.43 0.54 -19.88
CA LEU A 1 -1.45 0.53 -18.76
C LEU A 1 -2.09 0.16 -17.42
N GLN A 2 -3.15 0.83 -16.95
CA GLN A 2 -3.81 0.46 -15.68
C GLN A 2 -4.29 -1.01 -15.64
N ARG A 3 -4.84 -1.53 -16.75
CA ARG A 3 -5.21 -2.95 -16.88
C ARG A 3 -4.07 -3.96 -16.69
N THR A 4 -2.81 -3.50 -16.77
CA THR A 4 -1.63 -4.35 -16.59
C THR A 4 -1.05 -4.27 -15.18
N TRP A 5 -1.69 -3.52 -14.28
CA TRP A 5 -1.28 -3.37 -12.90
C TRP A 5 -1.85 -4.51 -12.06
N THR A 6 -1.16 -5.65 -12.09
CA THR A 6 -1.57 -6.86 -11.37
C THR A 6 -1.05 -6.91 -9.93
N SER A 7 -0.11 -6.03 -9.56
CA SER A 7 0.48 -6.03 -8.22
C SER A 7 -0.49 -5.47 -7.19
N THR A 8 -0.68 -6.20 -6.09
CA THR A 8 -1.57 -5.83 -4.98
C THR A 8 -1.17 -4.52 -4.29
N VAL A 9 0.09 -4.10 -4.36
CA VAL A 9 0.58 -2.86 -3.73
C VAL A 9 -0.13 -1.58 -4.23
N TYR A 10 -0.70 -1.59 -5.44
CA TYR A 10 -1.42 -0.42 -5.95
C TYR A 10 -2.65 -0.07 -5.11
N ALA A 11 -3.20 -1.03 -4.37
CA ALA A 11 -4.32 -0.82 -3.46
C ALA A 11 -3.99 0.13 -2.28
N CYS A 12 -2.70 0.29 -1.94
CA CYS A 12 -2.25 1.27 -0.94
C CYS A 12 -2.26 2.72 -1.45
N PHE A 13 -2.55 2.93 -2.73
CA PHE A 13 -2.55 4.26 -3.35
C PHE A 13 -3.97 4.62 -3.78
N LYS A 14 -4.22 5.91 -3.96
CA LYS A 14 -5.51 6.37 -4.48
C LYS A 14 -5.72 5.83 -5.89
N THR A 15 -6.94 5.41 -6.19
CA THR A 15 -7.35 4.87 -7.50
C THR A 15 -7.27 5.92 -8.61
N GLU A 16 -7.42 7.19 -8.25
CA GLU A 16 -7.29 8.34 -9.14
C GLU A 16 -5.81 8.62 -9.48
N VAL A 17 -5.22 7.76 -10.32
CA VAL A 17 -3.86 7.95 -10.83
C VAL A 17 -3.89 8.80 -12.09
N THR A 18 -3.43 10.05 -11.95
CA THR A 18 -3.36 11.00 -13.05
C THR A 18 -2.03 10.88 -13.80
N ALA A 19 -2.09 10.95 -15.14
CA ALA A 19 -0.91 11.08 -15.98
C ALA A 19 -0.51 12.56 -16.08
N HIS A 20 0.76 12.83 -15.83
CA HIS A 20 1.35 14.16 -15.88
C HIS A 20 2.51 14.17 -16.87
N GLU A 21 2.84 15.36 -17.34
CA GLU A 21 3.98 15.58 -18.23
C GLU A 21 4.91 16.62 -17.61
N THR A 22 6.22 16.39 -17.69
CA THR A 22 7.22 17.39 -17.30
C THR A 22 7.36 18.45 -18.40
N PRO A 23 7.90 19.64 -18.09
CA PRO A 23 8.21 20.66 -19.11
C PRO A 23 9.14 20.14 -20.23
N SER A 24 9.93 19.09 -19.93
CA SER A 24 10.79 18.40 -20.89
C SER A 24 10.09 17.29 -21.70
N GLY A 25 8.76 17.16 -21.61
CA GLY A 25 7.97 16.19 -22.36
C GLY A 25 7.96 14.77 -21.80
N ARG A 26 8.48 14.54 -20.58
CA ARG A 26 8.51 13.20 -19.97
C ARG A 26 7.20 12.92 -19.25
N ARG A 27 6.57 11.79 -19.57
CA ARG A 27 5.28 11.40 -18.98
C ARG A 27 5.46 10.55 -17.75
N TYR A 28 4.68 10.80 -16.71
CA TYR A 28 4.69 10.04 -15.48
C TYR A 28 3.30 9.86 -14.88
N HIS A 29 3.10 8.79 -14.13
CA HIS A 29 1.94 8.58 -13.28
C HIS A 29 2.24 9.02 -11.86
N ARG A 30 1.35 9.80 -11.25
CA ARG A 30 1.46 10.16 -9.83
C ARG A 30 0.59 9.25 -8.97
N PHE A 31 1.22 8.48 -8.10
CA PHE A 31 0.54 7.63 -7.12
C PHE A 31 0.52 8.33 -5.77
N THR A 32 -0.67 8.72 -5.32
CA THR A 32 -0.84 9.37 -4.00
C THR A 32 -1.14 8.30 -2.96
N CYS A 33 -0.42 8.33 -1.84
CA CYS A 33 -0.65 7.41 -0.72
C CYS A 33 -2.08 7.58 -0.21
N ALA A 34 -2.74 6.45 0.04
CA ALA A 34 -4.11 6.44 0.56
C ALA A 34 -4.18 6.28 2.08
N ALA A 35 -3.04 6.23 2.78
CA ALA A 35 -2.98 6.25 4.23
C ALA A 35 -3.48 7.60 4.79
N LYS A 36 -4.10 7.53 5.96
CA LYS A 36 -4.53 8.74 6.69
C LYS A 36 -3.31 9.59 7.03
N ASP A 37 -3.42 10.90 6.80
CA ASP A 37 -2.42 11.91 7.15
C ASP A 37 -1.01 11.76 6.55
N CYS A 38 -0.80 10.85 5.59
CA CYS A 38 0.52 10.69 4.94
C CYS A 38 0.81 11.81 3.93
N GLY A 39 -0.14 12.07 3.01
CA GLY A 39 0.04 13.04 1.92
C GLY A 39 1.15 12.72 0.91
N GLY A 40 1.93 11.66 1.13
CA GLY A 40 3.05 11.26 0.27
C GLY A 40 2.60 10.86 -1.13
N SER A 41 3.39 11.18 -2.14
CA SER A 41 3.15 10.73 -3.51
C SER A 41 4.42 10.23 -4.17
N ILE A 42 4.25 9.31 -5.12
CA ILE A 42 5.34 8.70 -5.90
C ILE A 42 5.06 8.95 -7.37
N ASN A 43 6.02 9.59 -8.04
CA ASN A 43 5.98 9.77 -9.48
C ASN A 43 6.67 8.59 -10.16
N ARG A 44 5.97 7.96 -11.10
CA ARG A 44 6.51 6.88 -11.92
C ARG A 44 6.55 7.28 -13.39
N TYR A 45 7.77 7.47 -13.88
CA TYR A 45 8.05 7.80 -15.27
C TYR A 45 7.76 6.63 -16.23
N LEU A 46 7.03 6.92 -17.30
CA LEU A 46 6.58 5.96 -18.32
C LEU A 46 7.64 5.71 -19.39
N ASP A 47 8.60 6.62 -19.53
CA ASP A 47 9.70 6.56 -20.50
C ASP A 47 10.86 5.64 -20.07
N THR A 48 10.80 5.09 -18.85
CA THR A 48 11.88 4.25 -18.31
C THR A 48 11.55 2.77 -18.40
N GLY A 49 12.55 1.90 -18.64
CA GLY A 49 12.37 0.44 -18.61
C GLY A 49 11.83 -0.09 -17.26
N ASN A 50 11.98 0.71 -16.21
CA ASN A 50 11.47 0.45 -14.87
C ASN A 50 10.02 0.93 -14.65
N ALA A 51 9.29 1.33 -15.71
CA ALA A 51 7.90 1.79 -15.64
C ALA A 51 6.91 0.74 -15.08
N LYS A 52 7.32 -0.52 -14.94
CA LYS A 52 6.54 -1.59 -14.30
C LYS A 52 6.97 -1.89 -12.86
N SER A 53 8.08 -1.31 -12.39
CA SER A 53 8.63 -1.61 -11.07
C SER A 53 7.78 -1.04 -9.94
N THR A 54 7.51 -1.88 -8.94
CA THR A 54 6.71 -1.57 -7.75
C THR A 54 7.55 -1.37 -6.49
N SER A 55 8.87 -1.53 -6.57
CA SER A 55 9.77 -1.47 -5.41
C SER A 55 9.69 -0.14 -4.66
N ASN A 56 9.59 0.98 -5.37
CA ASN A 56 9.45 2.30 -4.75
C ASN A 56 8.11 2.47 -4.04
N LEU A 57 7.03 1.90 -4.59
CA LEU A 57 5.71 1.90 -3.95
C LEU A 57 5.75 1.09 -2.66
N ARG A 58 6.33 -0.12 -2.70
CA ARG A 58 6.49 -0.99 -1.54
C ARG A 58 7.32 -0.33 -0.43
N ARG A 59 8.48 0.25 -0.78
CA ARG A 59 9.34 0.96 0.18
C ARG A 59 8.60 2.10 0.89
N HIS A 60 7.74 2.81 0.17
CA HIS A 60 6.94 3.85 0.80
C HIS A 60 5.90 3.27 1.75
N VAL A 61 5.13 2.27 1.33
CA VAL A 61 4.14 1.62 2.22
C VAL A 61 4.81 1.12 3.50
N GLN A 62 5.98 0.49 3.38
CA GLN A 62 6.76 -0.03 4.51
C GLN A 62 7.15 1.05 5.52
N SER A 63 7.53 2.24 5.06
CA SER A 63 7.99 3.36 5.91
C SER A 63 6.90 4.38 6.23
N CYS A 64 5.70 4.21 5.67
CA CYS A 64 4.62 5.17 5.79
C CYS A 64 3.93 5.06 7.14
N LYS A 65 4.12 6.10 7.96
CA LYS A 65 3.55 6.23 9.30
C LYS A 65 2.02 6.18 9.32
N GLY A 66 1.36 6.63 8.25
CA GLY A 66 -0.11 6.61 8.16
C GLY A 66 -0.72 5.21 8.04
N TRP A 67 0.08 4.18 7.78
CA TRP A 67 -0.39 2.78 7.81
C TRP A 67 -0.20 2.14 9.18
N GLY A 68 0.59 2.73 10.09
CA GLY A 68 0.98 2.16 11.38
C GLY A 68 1.94 0.97 11.25
N HIS A 69 1.53 -0.06 10.50
CA HIS A 69 2.21 -1.34 10.33
C HIS A 69 2.50 -1.63 8.86
N GLY A 70 3.31 -0.79 8.22
CA GLY A 70 3.58 -0.85 6.77
C GLY A 70 4.11 -2.19 6.27
N GLU A 71 4.96 -2.86 7.05
CA GLU A 71 5.48 -4.21 6.73
C GLU A 71 4.36 -5.27 6.73
N GLU A 72 3.47 -5.22 7.72
CA GLU A 72 2.37 -6.18 7.85
C GLU A 72 1.35 -5.99 6.73
N VAL A 73 1.05 -4.73 6.38
CA VAL A 73 0.22 -4.39 5.22
C VAL A 73 0.80 -5.02 3.95
N LEU A 74 2.10 -4.87 3.70
CA LEU A 74 2.75 -5.47 2.52
C LEU A 74 2.71 -7.00 2.56
N MET A 75 3.05 -7.61 3.69
CA MET A 75 3.00 -9.06 3.85
C MET A 75 1.60 -9.61 3.54
N ARG A 76 0.53 -8.93 3.98
CA ARG A 76 -0.84 -9.35 3.68
C ARG A 76 -1.19 -9.19 2.21
N LEU A 77 -0.76 -8.10 1.60
CA LEU A 77 -0.95 -7.88 0.16
C LEU A 77 -0.21 -8.90 -0.70
N ASP A 78 0.95 -9.38 -0.28
CA ASP A 78 1.66 -10.47 -0.98
C ASP A 78 0.93 -11.82 -0.87
N ASN A 79 0.16 -12.02 0.21
CA ASN A 79 -0.66 -13.24 0.38
C ASN A 79 -2.01 -13.18 -0.37
N MET A 80 -2.44 -12.00 -0.79
CA MET A 80 -3.67 -11.81 -1.56
C MET A 80 -3.43 -12.14 -3.04
N GLN A 81 -4.32 -12.94 -3.61
CA GLN A 81 -4.19 -13.35 -5.01
C GLN A 81 -4.61 -12.26 -6.00
N ASN A 82 -5.42 -11.29 -5.55
CA ASN A 82 -6.01 -10.28 -6.42
C ASN A 82 -5.90 -8.86 -5.85
N ALA A 83 -5.55 -7.90 -6.71
CA ALA A 83 -5.49 -6.47 -6.39
C ALA A 83 -6.86 -5.88 -6.01
N GLN A 84 -7.96 -6.45 -6.49
CA GLN A 84 -9.31 -5.99 -6.13
C GLN A 84 -9.67 -6.35 -4.68
N GLU A 85 -9.40 -7.59 -4.26
CA GLU A 85 -9.58 -8.04 -2.87
C GLU A 85 -8.73 -7.21 -1.91
N ALA A 86 -7.48 -6.93 -2.31
CA ALA A 86 -6.59 -6.04 -1.59
C ALA A 86 -7.16 -4.62 -1.40
N CYS A 87 -7.79 -4.05 -2.43
CA CYS A 87 -8.45 -2.74 -2.32
C CYS A 87 -9.60 -2.77 -1.31
N GLU A 88 -10.48 -3.76 -1.38
CA GLU A 88 -11.65 -3.87 -0.48
C GLU A 88 -11.21 -3.99 0.99
N LYS A 89 -10.23 -4.86 1.26
CA LYS A 89 -9.67 -5.06 2.60
C LYS A 89 -8.97 -3.81 3.12
N LEU A 90 -8.21 -3.11 2.28
CA LEU A 90 -7.55 -1.85 2.66
C LEU A 90 -8.53 -0.69 2.86
N VAL A 91 -9.67 -0.70 2.18
CA VAL A 91 -10.73 0.28 2.43
C VAL A 91 -11.31 0.06 3.82
N ALA A 92 -11.67 -1.18 4.18
CA ALA A 92 -12.15 -1.51 5.52
C ALA A 92 -11.13 -1.08 6.60
N PHE A 93 -9.86 -1.45 6.42
CA PHE A 93 -8.75 -1.05 7.29
C PHE A 93 -8.62 0.45 7.51
N LYS A 94 -8.80 1.27 6.46
CA LYS A 94 -8.69 2.74 6.59
C LYS A 94 -9.78 3.33 7.47
N TYR A 95 -10.98 2.74 7.46
CA TYR A 95 -12.10 3.21 8.26
C TYR A 95 -11.99 2.76 9.71
N THR A 96 -11.62 1.50 9.92
CA THR A 96 -11.63 0.90 11.26
C THR A 96 -10.29 1.06 11.98
N GLY A 97 -9.18 1.21 11.24
CA GLY A 97 -7.81 1.21 11.77
C GLY A 97 -7.38 -0.14 12.33
N ASP A 98 -8.28 -1.13 12.31
CA ASP A 98 -8.08 -2.46 12.86
C ASP A 98 -7.47 -3.38 11.81
N ILE A 99 -6.29 -3.90 12.14
CA ILE A 99 -5.56 -4.78 11.24
C ILE A 99 -6.30 -6.10 11.00
N CYS A 100 -7.19 -6.54 11.90
CA CYS A 100 -7.98 -7.76 11.69
C CYS A 100 -8.98 -7.64 10.53
N GLU A 101 -9.40 -6.44 10.15
CA GLU A 101 -10.19 -6.25 8.93
C GLU A 101 -9.40 -6.54 7.65
N LEU A 102 -8.07 -6.29 7.65
CA LEU A 102 -7.18 -6.76 6.58
C LEU A 102 -7.00 -8.29 6.62
N LEU A 103 -7.05 -8.89 7.81
CA LEU A 103 -6.80 -10.31 8.00
C LEU A 103 -7.92 -11.18 7.45
N GLY A 104 -9.18 -10.72 7.54
CA GLY A 104 -10.32 -11.61 7.41
C GLY A 104 -10.34 -12.63 8.55
N THR A 105 -11.47 -12.77 9.22
CA THR A 105 -11.61 -13.68 10.35
C THR A 105 -11.53 -15.12 9.85
N GLY A 106 -10.32 -15.68 9.76
CA GLY A 106 -10.11 -17.10 9.58
C GLY A 106 -10.66 -17.81 10.81
N ASN A 107 -11.90 -18.31 10.69
CA ASN A 107 -12.59 -19.17 11.67
C ASN A 107 -12.36 -18.78 13.15
N GLY A 108 -13.02 -17.70 13.57
CA GLY A 108 -13.48 -17.57 14.96
C GLY A 108 -12.44 -17.22 16.03
N LYS A 109 -11.16 -16.95 15.71
CA LYS A 109 -10.23 -16.41 16.70
C LYS A 109 -9.35 -15.31 16.10
N PRO A 110 -9.29 -14.11 16.69
CA PRO A 110 -8.22 -13.18 16.37
C PRO A 110 -6.91 -13.84 16.78
N THR A 111 -6.07 -14.18 15.80
CA THR A 111 -4.69 -14.59 16.08
C THR A 111 -3.95 -13.34 16.51
N TYR A 112 -4.10 -12.96 17.77
CA TYR A 112 -3.24 -12.00 18.43
C TYR A 112 -1.85 -12.62 18.47
N SER A 113 -0.99 -12.27 17.51
CA SER A 113 0.42 -12.53 17.66
C SER A 113 0.89 -11.62 18.79
N ALA A 114 0.94 -12.17 20.01
CA ALA A 114 1.58 -11.52 21.14
C ALA A 114 3.09 -11.44 20.84
N ARG A 115 3.47 -10.43 20.06
CA ARG A 115 4.87 -10.05 19.91
C ARG A 115 5.18 -9.13 21.07
N SER A 116 5.99 -9.62 22.00
CA SER A 116 6.58 -8.83 23.07
C SER A 116 7.13 -7.53 22.50
N HIS A 117 6.75 -6.39 23.08
CA HIS A 117 7.18 -5.07 22.63
C HIS A 117 8.70 -5.06 22.38
N THR A 118 9.11 -4.62 21.19
CA THR A 118 10.52 -4.32 20.98
C THR A 118 10.92 -3.15 21.88
N ARG A 119 12.14 -3.22 22.42
CA ARG A 119 12.72 -2.41 23.52
C ARG A 119 12.53 -0.88 23.54
N TYR A 120 11.91 -0.28 22.52
CA TYR A 120 11.67 1.16 22.41
C TYR A 120 10.39 1.65 23.09
N GLU A 121 9.53 0.74 23.59
CA GLU A 121 8.29 1.08 24.31
C GLU A 121 8.26 0.61 25.78
N ILE A 122 9.42 0.57 26.44
CA ILE A 122 9.47 0.44 27.90
C ILE A 122 10.35 1.59 28.40
N ARG A 123 9.72 2.59 29.01
CA ARG A 123 10.38 3.67 29.74
C ARG A 123 9.85 3.71 31.16
#